data_AF-A0A4R2HR59-F1
#
_entry.id   AF-A0A4R2HR59-F1
#
_cell.length_a   1.000
_cell.length_b   1.000
_cell.length_c   1.000
_cell.angle_alpha   90.00
_cell.angle_beta   90.00
_cell.angle_gamma   90.00
#
_symmetry.space_group_name_H-M   'P 1'
#
loop_
_entity.id
_entity.type
_entity.pdbx_description
1 polymer ?
#
loop_
_entity_poly.entity_id
_entity_poly.type
_entity_poly.pdbx_seq_one_letter_code
_entity_poly.pdbx_strand_id
1 'polypeptide(L)'
;MSVEAAKDLAEKLELLAQRLDSHKNNSKFSDHWQWQVPPLTTDDLSFTARKIAEKIESVDWSKSNDDATSVLEDLAPKVDFSINNNASNIFAGPAACEAVCALLHNVDLQINSILDPSQVKHSLAIPASILRSVNAATQRLDQVTAGIDGIDSKITSINRAYDAAEKLPLTMEELDTTLREIEQAKQNAGKYEIAAKKSSDDSEEALKSLNDLNVKAQAVLSKVNSAYRAATSEGLAHEFMTRSEGLRKSMLIWVLVLIGALLASGLIAQERIPVVLASISDQTNWSVLLLKLALGAATVAAPVWLAWVATKQIGQRFRLSEDYAYKAALSAAYEGYKAEATNLDPLFEARLFSIALGRLDEIPLRLIEKDVHGSPLHELLNSIEFRDAAQAIPSLKERALQILRERAHRPATPIPSQSTDGSGNSA
;
A
#
# COMPACT_ATOMS: atom_id res chain seq x y z
N MET A 1 -36.66 -45.28 -68.83
CA MET A 1 -37.86 -44.94 -69.61
C MET A 1 -37.48 -44.68 -71.06
N SER A 2 -36.60 -43.71 -71.38
CA SER A 2 -36.06 -43.47 -72.73
C SER A 2 -35.58 -44.72 -73.48
N VAL A 3 -34.77 -45.56 -72.83
CA VAL A 3 -34.22 -46.81 -73.43
C VAL A 3 -35.32 -47.81 -73.80
N GLU A 4 -36.37 -47.90 -72.98
CA GLU A 4 -37.47 -48.83 -73.19
C GLU A 4 -38.43 -48.32 -74.28
N ALA A 5 -38.71 -47.02 -74.30
CA ALA A 5 -39.49 -46.36 -75.35
C ALA A 5 -38.80 -46.43 -76.73
N ALA A 6 -37.47 -46.24 -76.76
CA ALA A 6 -36.68 -46.39 -78.00
C ALA A 6 -36.74 -47.82 -78.54
N LYS A 7 -36.68 -48.82 -77.66
CA LYS A 7 -36.79 -50.23 -78.03
C LYS A 7 -38.19 -50.56 -78.57
N ASP A 8 -39.26 -50.08 -77.91
CA ASP A 8 -40.64 -50.27 -78.39
C ASP A 8 -40.85 -49.66 -79.79
N LEU A 9 -40.35 -48.44 -80.03
CA LEU A 9 -40.45 -47.79 -81.33
C LEU A 9 -39.65 -48.54 -82.43
N ALA A 10 -38.44 -48.98 -82.13
CA ALA A 10 -37.62 -49.74 -83.07
C ALA A 10 -38.28 -51.09 -83.44
N GLU A 11 -38.83 -51.81 -82.45
CA GLU A 11 -39.57 -53.06 -82.67
C GLU A 11 -40.82 -52.82 -83.55
N LYS A 12 -41.57 -51.74 -83.34
CA LYS A 12 -42.74 -51.39 -84.16
C LYS A 12 -42.36 -51.00 -85.59
N LEU A 13 -41.24 -50.31 -85.79
CA LEU A 13 -40.75 -49.99 -87.13
C LEU A 13 -40.33 -51.25 -87.89
N GLU A 14 -39.72 -52.22 -87.20
CA GLU A 14 -39.40 -53.53 -87.78
C GLU A 14 -40.68 -54.32 -88.13
N LEU A 15 -41.69 -54.30 -87.26
CA LEU A 15 -43.01 -54.89 -87.55
C LEU A 15 -43.71 -54.21 -88.73
N LEU A 16 -43.59 -52.89 -88.88
CA LEU A 16 -44.07 -52.16 -90.05
C LEU A 16 -43.37 -52.62 -91.32
N ALA A 17 -42.04 -52.77 -91.28
CA ALA A 17 -41.28 -53.31 -92.41
C ALA A 17 -41.75 -54.71 -92.80
N GLN A 18 -41.90 -55.62 -91.83
CA GLN A 18 -42.41 -56.98 -92.07
C GLN A 18 -43.83 -56.98 -92.65
N ARG A 19 -44.69 -56.07 -92.20
CA ARG A 19 -46.05 -55.94 -92.73
C ARG A 19 -46.04 -55.47 -94.19
N LEU A 20 -45.17 -54.53 -94.53
CA LEU A 20 -44.98 -54.06 -95.91
C LEU A 20 -44.47 -55.21 -96.79
N ASP A 21 -43.46 -55.94 -96.34
CA ASP A 21 -42.89 -57.11 -97.04
C ASP A 21 -43.91 -58.25 -97.26
N SER A 22 -44.96 -58.33 -96.43
CA SER A 22 -45.99 -59.37 -96.55
C SER A 22 -46.89 -59.25 -97.79
N HIS A 23 -46.82 -58.12 -98.50
CA HIS A 23 -47.58 -57.92 -99.74
C HIS A 23 -46.93 -58.67 -100.90
N LYS A 24 -47.71 -59.51 -101.60
CA LYS A 24 -47.22 -60.28 -102.77
C LYS A 24 -46.90 -59.42 -103.99
N ASN A 25 -47.30 -58.14 -103.99
CA ASN A 25 -47.15 -57.24 -105.12
C ASN A 25 -46.08 -56.18 -104.80
N ASN A 26 -44.99 -56.18 -105.56
CA ASN A 26 -43.87 -55.25 -105.42
C ASN A 26 -43.70 -54.32 -106.64
N SER A 27 -44.76 -54.15 -107.44
CA SER A 27 -44.79 -53.13 -108.49
C SER A 27 -44.69 -51.73 -107.89
N LYS A 28 -44.22 -50.74 -108.68
CA LYS A 28 -44.19 -49.36 -108.21
C LYS A 28 -45.60 -48.86 -107.96
N PHE A 29 -45.81 -48.07 -106.91
CA PHE A 29 -47.10 -47.46 -106.64
C PHE A 29 -47.55 -46.57 -107.82
N SER A 30 -46.61 -45.91 -108.49
CA SER A 30 -46.87 -45.12 -109.71
C SER A 30 -47.46 -45.95 -110.87
N ASP A 31 -47.27 -47.27 -110.90
CA ASP A 31 -47.87 -48.13 -111.92
C ASP A 31 -49.39 -48.30 -111.70
N HIS A 32 -49.86 -48.15 -110.45
CA HIS A 32 -51.28 -48.26 -110.07
C HIS A 32 -52.02 -46.92 -110.13
N TRP A 33 -51.42 -45.85 -109.61
CA TRP A 33 -52.07 -44.54 -109.46
C TRP A 33 -51.36 -43.38 -110.18
N GLN A 34 -50.41 -43.68 -111.07
CA GLN A 34 -49.75 -42.71 -111.95
C GLN A 34 -49.05 -41.59 -111.14
N TRP A 35 -49.25 -40.33 -111.53
CA TRP A 35 -48.61 -39.15 -110.95
C TRP A 35 -49.03 -38.83 -109.51
N GLN A 36 -50.07 -39.48 -108.98
CA GLN A 36 -50.63 -39.18 -107.65
C GLN A 36 -49.84 -39.79 -106.51
N VAL A 37 -48.86 -40.64 -106.79
CA VAL A 37 -48.09 -41.36 -105.76
C VAL A 37 -46.61 -41.40 -106.15
N PRO A 38 -45.70 -41.50 -105.17
CA PRO A 38 -44.29 -41.60 -105.48
C PRO A 38 -43.96 -42.91 -106.22
N PRO A 39 -42.93 -42.93 -107.09
CA PRO A 39 -42.51 -44.11 -107.84
C PRO A 39 -41.70 -45.10 -106.95
N LEU A 40 -42.20 -45.34 -105.75
CA LEU A 40 -41.64 -46.25 -104.75
C LEU A 40 -42.33 -47.61 -104.80
N THR A 41 -41.71 -48.59 -104.18
CA THR A 41 -42.22 -49.95 -103.98
C THR A 41 -42.45 -50.23 -102.49
N THR A 42 -43.10 -51.36 -102.17
CA THR A 42 -43.21 -51.80 -100.77
C THR A 42 -41.85 -52.05 -100.14
N ASP A 43 -40.88 -52.52 -100.92
CA ASP A 43 -39.50 -52.76 -100.49
C ASP A 43 -38.76 -51.45 -100.13
N ASP A 44 -39.00 -50.36 -100.86
CA ASP A 44 -38.39 -49.06 -100.56
C ASP A 44 -38.88 -48.52 -99.19
N LEU A 45 -40.17 -48.72 -98.90
CA LEU A 45 -40.76 -48.32 -97.62
C LEU A 45 -40.31 -49.23 -96.49
N SER A 46 -40.23 -50.55 -96.71
CA SER A 46 -39.73 -51.48 -95.71
C SER A 46 -38.24 -51.24 -95.41
N PHE A 47 -37.42 -50.99 -96.43
CA PHE A 47 -36.03 -50.57 -96.26
C PHE A 47 -35.91 -49.31 -95.41
N THR A 48 -36.73 -48.29 -95.70
CA THR A 48 -36.71 -47.03 -94.94
C THR A 48 -37.09 -47.26 -93.47
N ALA A 49 -38.14 -48.03 -93.21
CA ALA A 49 -38.55 -48.38 -91.84
C ALA A 49 -37.42 -49.10 -91.06
N ARG A 50 -36.75 -50.08 -91.68
CA ARG A 50 -35.61 -50.79 -91.07
C ARG A 50 -34.42 -49.86 -90.80
N LYS A 51 -34.12 -48.93 -91.72
CA LYS A 51 -33.03 -47.96 -91.52
C LYS A 51 -33.28 -47.01 -90.37
N ILE A 52 -34.53 -46.62 -90.14
CA ILE A 52 -34.89 -45.82 -88.97
C ILE A 52 -34.75 -46.66 -87.70
N ALA A 53 -35.19 -47.92 -87.71
CA ALA A 53 -35.03 -48.83 -86.57
C ALA A 53 -33.56 -49.05 -86.20
N GLU A 54 -32.70 -49.43 -87.16
CA GLU A 54 -31.25 -49.59 -86.98
C GLU A 54 -30.60 -48.35 -86.36
N LYS A 55 -31.02 -47.16 -86.82
CA LYS A 55 -30.53 -45.88 -86.31
C LYS A 55 -30.92 -45.66 -84.85
N ILE A 56 -32.17 -45.94 -84.48
CA ILE A 56 -32.63 -45.82 -83.08
C ILE A 56 -31.85 -46.78 -82.19
N GLU A 57 -31.60 -48.02 -82.63
CA GLU A 57 -30.84 -49.01 -81.86
C GLU A 57 -29.36 -48.63 -81.65
N SER A 58 -28.77 -47.87 -82.59
CA SER A 58 -27.37 -47.45 -82.52
C SER A 58 -27.07 -46.37 -81.46
N VAL A 59 -28.10 -45.74 -80.89
CA VAL A 59 -27.99 -44.59 -79.98
C VAL A 59 -28.04 -45.05 -78.52
N ASP A 60 -27.22 -44.44 -77.65
CA ASP A 60 -27.24 -44.70 -76.21
C ASP A 60 -28.25 -43.80 -75.48
N TRP A 61 -29.50 -44.25 -75.43
CA TRP A 61 -30.63 -43.51 -74.84
C TRP A 61 -30.57 -43.38 -73.31
N SER A 62 -29.56 -43.95 -72.63
CA SER A 62 -29.41 -43.86 -71.17
C SER A 62 -29.13 -42.44 -70.65
N LYS A 63 -28.64 -41.56 -71.54
CA LYS A 63 -28.25 -40.18 -71.22
C LYS A 63 -29.20 -39.13 -71.81
N SER A 64 -30.33 -39.56 -72.35
CA SER A 64 -31.30 -38.68 -72.99
C SER A 64 -32.14 -37.92 -71.96
N ASN A 65 -32.57 -36.71 -72.34
CA ASN A 65 -33.43 -35.86 -71.52
C ASN A 65 -34.89 -36.36 -71.52
N ASP A 66 -35.72 -35.81 -70.63
CA ASP A 66 -37.12 -36.18 -70.52
C ASP A 66 -37.91 -35.87 -71.81
N ASP A 67 -37.53 -34.81 -72.55
CA ASP A 67 -38.13 -34.45 -73.84
C ASP A 67 -37.97 -35.57 -74.88
N ALA A 68 -36.78 -36.18 -74.99
CA ALA A 68 -36.54 -37.29 -75.89
C ALA A 68 -37.41 -38.51 -75.58
N THR A 69 -37.66 -38.78 -74.28
CA THR A 69 -38.56 -39.87 -73.87
C THR A 69 -39.98 -39.62 -74.36
N SER A 70 -40.48 -38.38 -74.22
CA SER A 70 -41.84 -38.02 -74.64
C SER A 70 -42.06 -38.18 -76.14
N VAL A 71 -41.06 -37.84 -76.97
CA VAL A 71 -41.13 -37.97 -78.43
C VAL A 71 -41.15 -39.44 -78.84
N LEU A 72 -40.32 -40.28 -78.22
CA LEU A 72 -40.27 -41.72 -78.51
C LEU A 72 -41.59 -42.42 -78.17
N GLU A 73 -42.16 -42.10 -77.01
CA GLU A 73 -43.45 -42.65 -76.55
C GLU A 73 -44.64 -42.21 -77.44
N ASP A 74 -44.61 -40.99 -78.01
CA ASP A 74 -45.64 -40.49 -78.91
C ASP A 74 -45.55 -41.09 -80.33
N LEU A 75 -44.34 -41.37 -80.83
CA LEU A 75 -44.15 -41.95 -82.16
C LEU A 75 -44.55 -43.42 -82.24
N ALA A 76 -44.31 -44.20 -81.18
CA ALA A 76 -44.61 -45.62 -81.14
C ALA A 76 -46.09 -45.98 -81.47
N PRO A 77 -47.13 -45.36 -80.87
CA PRO A 77 -48.53 -45.64 -81.23
C PRO A 77 -48.90 -45.17 -82.64
N LYS A 78 -48.21 -44.15 -83.20
CA LYS A 78 -48.44 -43.69 -84.58
C LYS A 78 -47.94 -44.72 -85.60
N VAL A 79 -46.79 -45.32 -85.33
CA VAL A 79 -46.27 -46.44 -86.13
C VAL A 79 -47.22 -47.63 -86.03
N ASP A 80 -47.69 -47.97 -84.81
CA ASP A 80 -48.63 -49.07 -84.60
C ASP A 80 -49.97 -48.89 -85.34
N PHE A 81 -50.51 -47.65 -85.33
CA PHE A 81 -51.69 -47.32 -86.12
C PHE A 81 -51.46 -47.58 -87.62
N SER A 82 -50.28 -47.21 -88.13
CA SER A 82 -49.92 -47.40 -89.54
C SER A 82 -49.77 -48.87 -89.92
N ILE A 83 -49.24 -49.73 -89.04
CA ILE A 83 -49.16 -51.19 -89.25
C ILE A 83 -50.56 -51.77 -89.50
N ASN A 84 -51.49 -51.44 -88.60
CA ASN A 84 -52.82 -52.05 -88.58
C ASN A 84 -53.78 -51.45 -89.63
N ASN A 85 -53.59 -50.18 -90.00
CA ASN A 85 -54.49 -49.49 -90.92
C ASN A 85 -53.84 -49.24 -92.29
N ASN A 86 -52.80 -48.41 -92.35
CA ASN A 86 -52.25 -47.90 -93.60
C ASN A 86 -51.49 -48.98 -94.38
N ALA A 87 -50.54 -49.66 -93.74
CA ALA A 87 -49.74 -50.71 -94.34
C ALA A 87 -50.61 -51.90 -94.77
N SER A 88 -51.59 -52.29 -93.95
CA SER A 88 -52.53 -53.38 -94.28
C SER A 88 -53.43 -53.07 -95.49
N ASN A 89 -53.66 -51.79 -95.78
CA ASN A 89 -54.49 -51.33 -96.89
C ASN A 89 -53.66 -50.56 -97.93
N ILE A 90 -52.36 -50.85 -98.06
CA ILE A 90 -51.46 -50.01 -98.86
C ILE A 90 -51.84 -49.94 -100.33
N PHE A 91 -52.50 -50.97 -100.86
CA PHE A 91 -53.05 -51.04 -102.23
C PHE A 91 -54.53 -50.64 -102.36
N ALA A 92 -55.19 -50.20 -101.28
CA ALA A 92 -56.62 -49.83 -101.32
C ALA A 92 -56.87 -48.45 -101.96
N GLY A 93 -55.86 -47.57 -101.99
CA GLY A 93 -55.94 -46.26 -102.62
C GLY A 93 -54.65 -45.46 -102.47
N PRO A 94 -54.47 -44.36 -103.24
CA PRO A 94 -53.22 -43.60 -103.28
C PRO A 94 -52.83 -43.01 -101.92
N ALA A 95 -53.82 -42.58 -101.13
CA ALA A 95 -53.60 -41.99 -99.81
C ALA A 95 -52.96 -42.95 -98.78
N ALA A 96 -53.14 -44.27 -98.93
CA ALA A 96 -52.58 -45.25 -97.99
C ALA A 96 -51.04 -45.30 -98.10
N CYS A 97 -50.51 -45.35 -99.32
CA CYS A 97 -49.07 -45.30 -99.58
C CYS A 97 -48.46 -43.96 -99.14
N GLU A 98 -49.08 -42.83 -99.52
CA GLU A 98 -48.58 -41.51 -99.15
C GLU A 98 -48.52 -41.32 -97.63
N ALA A 99 -49.53 -41.82 -96.91
CA ALA A 99 -49.56 -41.75 -95.45
C ALA A 99 -48.42 -42.54 -94.80
N VAL A 100 -48.06 -43.72 -95.32
CA VAL A 100 -46.89 -44.49 -94.83
C VAL A 100 -45.59 -43.73 -95.13
N CYS A 101 -45.45 -43.16 -96.35
CA CYS A 101 -44.29 -42.35 -96.71
C CYS A 101 -44.13 -41.14 -95.78
N ALA A 102 -45.22 -40.40 -95.57
CA ALA A 102 -45.24 -39.22 -94.72
C ALA A 102 -44.93 -39.56 -93.26
N LEU A 103 -45.44 -40.69 -92.76
CA LEU A 103 -45.13 -41.16 -91.41
C LEU A 103 -43.65 -41.49 -91.27
N LEU A 104 -43.07 -42.30 -92.16
CA LEU A 104 -41.65 -42.67 -92.09
C LEU A 104 -40.74 -41.44 -92.15
N HIS A 105 -41.07 -40.47 -93.00
CA HIS A 105 -40.36 -39.19 -93.07
C HIS A 105 -40.49 -38.40 -91.76
N ASN A 106 -41.70 -38.32 -91.20
CA ASN A 106 -41.95 -37.59 -89.96
C ASN A 106 -41.24 -38.24 -88.76
N VAL A 107 -41.26 -39.57 -88.67
CA VAL A 107 -40.53 -40.32 -87.64
C VAL A 107 -39.03 -40.01 -87.75
N ASP A 108 -38.42 -40.14 -88.93
CA ASP A 108 -36.97 -39.85 -89.07
C ASP A 108 -36.63 -38.39 -88.71
N LEU A 109 -37.47 -37.43 -89.10
CA LEU A 109 -37.26 -36.01 -88.77
C LEU A 109 -37.31 -35.76 -87.26
N GLN A 110 -38.31 -36.31 -86.56
CA GLN A 110 -38.45 -36.13 -85.12
C GLN A 110 -37.33 -36.84 -84.36
N ILE A 111 -36.94 -38.05 -84.76
CA ILE A 111 -35.78 -38.74 -84.18
C ILE A 111 -34.52 -37.91 -84.38
N ASN A 112 -34.28 -37.33 -85.55
CA ASN A 112 -33.12 -36.45 -85.78
C ASN A 112 -33.08 -35.22 -84.85
N SER A 113 -34.24 -34.67 -84.48
CA SER A 113 -34.32 -33.46 -83.67
C SER A 113 -33.91 -33.66 -82.20
N ILE A 114 -33.96 -34.90 -81.71
CA ILE A 114 -33.65 -35.27 -80.32
C ILE A 114 -32.25 -35.90 -80.15
N LEU A 115 -31.47 -36.02 -81.23
CA LEU A 115 -30.12 -36.58 -81.18
C LEU A 115 -29.09 -35.56 -80.68
N ASP A 116 -28.43 -35.84 -79.56
CA ASP A 116 -27.24 -35.12 -79.08
C ASP A 116 -25.95 -35.82 -79.55
N PRO A 117 -24.96 -35.09 -80.11
CA PRO A 117 -23.66 -35.65 -80.51
C PRO A 117 -22.93 -36.48 -79.43
N SER A 118 -23.20 -36.22 -78.15
CA SER A 118 -22.61 -36.94 -77.02
C SER A 118 -23.23 -38.33 -76.74
N GLN A 119 -24.38 -38.63 -77.36
CA GLN A 119 -25.17 -39.86 -77.16
C GLN A 119 -24.96 -40.90 -78.28
N VAL A 120 -24.31 -40.50 -79.38
CA VAL A 120 -24.01 -41.37 -80.51
C VAL A 120 -22.81 -42.24 -80.16
N LYS A 121 -23.03 -43.55 -79.95
CA LYS A 121 -21.93 -44.52 -79.90
C LYS A 121 -21.22 -44.49 -81.25
N HIS A 122 -19.89 -44.33 -81.20
CA HIS A 122 -19.00 -44.11 -82.35
C HIS A 122 -19.52 -44.66 -83.69
N SER A 123 -19.46 -43.79 -84.70
CA SER A 123 -19.70 -44.03 -86.13
C SER A 123 -21.12 -43.72 -86.63
N LEU A 124 -21.36 -42.44 -86.88
CA LEU A 124 -21.92 -42.02 -88.16
C LEU A 124 -20.81 -41.25 -88.86
N ALA A 125 -20.45 -41.68 -90.07
CA ALA A 125 -19.20 -41.38 -90.76
C ALA A 125 -18.94 -39.86 -90.96
N ILE A 126 -18.26 -39.21 -90.00
CA ILE A 126 -17.66 -37.89 -90.21
C ILE A 126 -16.35 -38.08 -90.98
N PRO A 127 -16.14 -37.41 -92.12
CA PRO A 127 -14.89 -37.47 -92.87
C PRO A 127 -13.68 -37.09 -92.01
N ALA A 128 -12.59 -37.87 -92.10
CA ALA A 128 -11.39 -37.72 -91.26
C ALA A 128 -10.72 -36.33 -91.31
N SER A 129 -11.00 -35.51 -92.33
CA SER A 129 -10.50 -34.14 -92.46
C SER A 129 -11.13 -33.18 -91.44
N ILE A 130 -12.42 -33.32 -91.17
CA ILE A 130 -13.16 -32.45 -90.24
C ILE A 130 -12.74 -32.74 -88.79
N LEU A 131 -12.52 -34.02 -88.47
CA LEU A 131 -12.02 -34.44 -87.15
C LEU A 131 -10.65 -33.81 -86.85
N ARG A 132 -9.75 -33.75 -87.85
CA ARG A 132 -8.43 -33.13 -87.69
C ARG A 132 -8.52 -31.61 -87.50
N SER A 133 -9.39 -30.93 -88.24
CA SER A 133 -9.55 -29.48 -88.09
C SER A 133 -10.16 -29.10 -86.73
N VAL A 134 -11.08 -29.90 -86.20
CA VAL A 134 -11.67 -29.67 -84.88
C VAL A 134 -10.61 -29.85 -83.80
N ASN A 135 -9.81 -30.91 -83.86
CA ASN A 135 -8.72 -31.14 -82.91
C ASN A 135 -7.62 -30.06 -82.98
N ALA A 136 -7.34 -29.52 -84.17
CA ALA A 136 -6.40 -28.40 -84.31
C ALA A 136 -6.96 -27.08 -83.76
N ALA A 137 -8.27 -26.87 -83.86
CA ALA A 137 -8.93 -25.68 -83.32
C ALA A 137 -8.97 -25.70 -81.78
N THR A 138 -9.26 -26.85 -81.16
CA THR A 138 -9.22 -27.00 -79.69
C THR A 138 -7.81 -26.80 -79.16
N GLN A 139 -6.79 -27.38 -79.80
CA GLN A 139 -5.40 -27.22 -79.36
C GLN A 139 -4.90 -25.77 -79.43
N ARG A 140 -5.39 -24.99 -80.41
CA ARG A 140 -5.13 -23.54 -80.48
C ARG A 140 -5.83 -22.76 -79.38
N LEU A 141 -7.05 -23.14 -79.02
CA LEU A 141 -7.80 -22.53 -77.92
C LEU A 141 -7.09 -22.73 -76.58
N ASP A 142 -6.60 -23.95 -76.32
CA ASP A 142 -5.88 -24.28 -75.09
C ASP A 142 -4.58 -23.48 -74.95
N GLN A 143 -3.82 -23.31 -76.04
CA GLN A 143 -2.60 -22.48 -76.05
C GLN A 143 -2.87 -21.01 -75.76
N VAL A 144 -3.94 -20.43 -76.33
CA VAL A 144 -4.30 -19.02 -76.10
C VAL A 144 -4.73 -18.82 -74.64
N THR A 145 -5.45 -19.79 -74.08
CA THR A 145 -5.91 -19.72 -72.68
C THR A 145 -4.74 -19.76 -71.69
N ALA A 146 -3.74 -20.61 -71.93
CA ALA A 146 -2.52 -20.65 -71.11
C ALA A 146 -1.69 -19.35 -71.17
N GLY A 147 -1.77 -18.60 -72.27
CA GLY A 147 -1.12 -17.29 -72.41
C GLY A 147 -1.77 -16.18 -71.58
N ILE A 148 -3.07 -16.28 -71.30
CA ILE A 148 -3.84 -15.27 -70.55
C ILE A 148 -3.50 -15.31 -69.06
N ASP A 149 -3.35 -16.51 -68.48
CA ASP A 149 -2.95 -16.67 -67.06
C ASP A 149 -1.58 -16.04 -66.75
N GLY A 150 -0.67 -16.05 -67.74
CA GLY A 150 0.64 -15.41 -67.61
C GLY A 150 0.60 -13.88 -67.59
N ILE A 151 -0.40 -13.26 -68.22
CA ILE A 151 -0.51 -11.80 -68.33
C ILE A 151 -1.01 -11.18 -67.01
N ASP A 152 -1.95 -11.84 -66.33
CA ASP A 152 -2.52 -11.34 -65.07
C ASP A 152 -1.46 -11.25 -63.95
N SER A 153 -0.57 -12.23 -63.90
CA SER A 153 0.58 -12.24 -62.97
C SER A 153 1.56 -11.08 -63.22
N LYS A 154 1.78 -10.72 -64.49
CA LYS A 154 2.65 -9.62 -64.89
C LYS A 154 2.02 -8.27 -64.56
N ILE A 155 0.73 -8.10 -64.83
CA ILE A 155 -0.02 -6.89 -64.48
C ILE A 155 0.00 -6.66 -62.96
N THR A 156 -0.20 -7.72 -62.17
CA THR A 156 -0.12 -7.64 -60.70
C THR A 156 1.27 -7.21 -60.21
N SER A 157 2.33 -7.70 -60.85
CA SER A 157 3.72 -7.33 -60.49
C SER A 157 4.04 -5.89 -60.89
N ILE A 158 3.56 -5.42 -62.04
CA ILE A 158 3.74 -4.04 -62.50
C ILE A 158 3.03 -3.06 -61.57
N ASN A 159 1.79 -3.35 -61.19
CA ASN A 159 1.02 -2.50 -60.28
C ASN A 159 1.67 -2.42 -58.89
N ARG A 160 2.19 -3.54 -58.36
CA ARG A 160 2.94 -3.53 -57.08
C ARG A 160 4.22 -2.70 -57.15
N ALA A 161 4.96 -2.79 -58.25
CA ALA A 161 6.17 -1.99 -58.44
C ALA A 161 5.82 -0.49 -58.58
N TYR A 162 4.72 -0.16 -59.24
CA TYR A 162 4.21 1.20 -59.37
C TYR A 162 3.81 1.78 -58.00
N ASP A 163 3.01 1.05 -57.22
CA ASP A 163 2.60 1.46 -55.86
C ASP A 163 3.81 1.66 -54.92
N ALA A 164 4.82 0.79 -55.03
CA ALA A 164 6.04 0.90 -54.24
C ALA A 164 6.91 2.10 -54.66
N ALA A 165 6.98 2.39 -55.96
CA ALA A 165 7.70 3.54 -56.48
C ALA A 165 7.02 4.88 -56.15
N GLU A 166 5.67 4.91 -56.15
CA GLU A 166 4.89 6.09 -55.75
C GLU A 166 5.03 6.40 -54.25
N LYS A 167 5.13 5.36 -53.40
CA LYS A 167 5.27 5.51 -51.95
C LYS A 167 6.70 5.78 -51.49
N LEU A 168 7.71 5.49 -52.31
CA LEU A 168 9.13 5.62 -51.94
C LEU A 168 9.52 7.04 -51.45
N PRO A 169 9.07 8.14 -52.09
CA PRO A 169 9.38 9.50 -51.61
C PRO A 169 8.75 9.78 -50.24
N LEU A 170 7.51 9.31 -50.03
CA LEU A 170 6.80 9.44 -48.75
C LEU A 170 7.57 8.70 -47.63
N THR A 171 8.04 7.47 -47.90
CA THR A 171 8.82 6.69 -46.94
C THR A 171 10.18 7.31 -46.64
N MET A 172 10.81 7.99 -47.61
CA MET A 172 12.09 8.68 -47.39
C MET A 172 11.95 9.92 -46.50
N GLU A 173 10.86 10.67 -46.64
CA GLU A 173 10.56 11.82 -45.78
C GLU A 173 10.21 11.36 -44.34
N GLU A 174 9.43 10.29 -44.19
CA GLU A 174 9.19 9.63 -42.90
C GLU A 174 10.49 9.11 -42.26
N LEU A 175 11.44 8.63 -43.07
CA LEU A 175 12.74 8.17 -42.57
C LEU A 175 13.62 9.33 -42.08
N ASP A 176 13.68 10.45 -42.80
CA ASP A 176 14.49 11.61 -42.38
C ASP A 176 13.92 12.25 -41.10
N THR A 177 12.59 12.32 -41.00
CA THR A 177 11.91 12.81 -39.77
C THR A 177 12.18 11.91 -38.57
N THR A 178 12.03 10.58 -38.71
CA THR A 178 12.36 9.65 -37.63
C THR A 178 13.84 9.69 -37.23
N LEU A 179 14.77 9.85 -38.18
CA LEU A 179 16.19 10.01 -37.87
C LEU A 179 16.48 11.29 -37.06
N ARG A 180 15.82 12.40 -37.39
CA ARG A 180 15.93 13.66 -36.61
C ARG A 180 15.37 13.50 -35.20
N GLU A 181 14.23 12.84 -35.05
CA GLU A 181 13.64 12.54 -33.74
C GLU A 181 14.57 11.67 -32.89
N ILE A 182 15.21 10.66 -33.49
CA ILE A 182 16.18 9.80 -32.81
C ILE A 182 17.40 10.61 -32.32
N GLU A 183 17.95 11.49 -33.16
CA GLU A 183 19.10 12.31 -32.75
C GLU A 183 18.71 13.30 -31.63
N GLN A 184 17.51 13.87 -31.69
CA GLN A 184 17.00 14.74 -30.65
C GLN A 184 16.73 13.98 -29.34
N ALA A 185 16.17 12.77 -29.43
CA ALA A 185 15.97 11.88 -28.28
C ALA A 185 17.32 11.49 -27.64
N LYS A 186 18.34 11.20 -28.44
CA LYS A 186 19.70 10.91 -27.98
C LYS A 186 20.33 12.09 -27.25
N GLN A 187 20.21 13.31 -27.79
CA GLN A 187 20.69 14.52 -27.10
C GLN A 187 19.97 14.76 -25.78
N ASN A 188 18.65 14.57 -25.76
CA ASN A 188 17.85 14.71 -24.54
C ASN A 188 18.24 13.66 -23.50
N ALA A 189 18.44 12.41 -23.90
CA ALA A 189 18.91 11.35 -23.01
C ALA A 189 20.26 11.71 -22.36
N GLY A 190 21.22 12.24 -23.13
CA GLY A 190 22.50 12.69 -22.57
C GLY A 190 22.35 13.85 -21.57
N LYS A 191 21.46 14.81 -21.84
CA LYS A 191 21.16 15.89 -20.88
C LYS A 191 20.53 15.36 -19.59
N TYR A 192 19.57 14.43 -19.71
CA TYR A 192 18.92 13.82 -18.55
C TYR A 192 19.88 12.96 -17.73
N GLU A 193 20.82 12.25 -18.36
CA GLU A 193 21.86 11.49 -17.67
C GLU A 193 22.76 12.40 -16.82
N ILE A 194 23.22 13.52 -17.37
CA ILE A 194 24.04 14.50 -16.64
C ILE A 194 23.23 15.12 -15.48
N ALA A 195 21.98 15.49 -15.73
CA ALA A 195 21.11 16.06 -14.70
C ALA A 195 20.82 15.05 -13.57
N ALA A 196 20.57 13.78 -13.92
CA ALA A 196 20.33 12.71 -12.96
C ALA A 196 21.57 12.44 -12.10
N LYS A 197 22.76 12.41 -12.72
CA LYS A 197 24.02 12.24 -11.99
C LYS A 197 24.28 13.38 -11.03
N LYS A 198 24.12 14.62 -11.49
CA LYS A 198 24.24 15.81 -10.61
C LYS A 198 23.24 15.76 -9.45
N SER A 199 21.98 15.43 -9.72
CA SER A 199 20.96 15.30 -8.67
C SER A 199 21.27 14.18 -7.67
N SER A 200 21.92 13.10 -8.11
CA SER A 200 22.38 12.02 -7.23
C SER A 200 23.52 12.51 -6.32
N ASP A 201 24.51 13.20 -6.88
CA ASP A 201 25.64 13.75 -6.13
C ASP A 201 25.15 14.80 -5.09
N ASP A 202 24.27 15.71 -5.51
CA ASP A 202 23.63 16.72 -4.63
C ASP A 202 22.83 16.04 -3.49
N SER A 203 22.15 14.93 -3.78
CA SER A 203 21.38 14.16 -2.79
C SER A 203 22.30 13.45 -1.79
N GLU A 204 23.43 12.92 -2.24
CA GLU A 204 24.41 12.28 -1.36
C GLU A 204 25.08 13.31 -0.43
N GLU A 205 25.40 14.49 -0.95
CA GLU A 205 25.94 15.60 -0.14
C GLU A 205 24.91 16.10 0.88
N ALA A 206 23.65 16.26 0.46
CA ALA A 206 22.56 16.63 1.36
C ALA A 206 22.36 15.58 2.47
N LEU A 207 22.42 14.29 2.15
CA LEU A 207 22.33 13.21 3.14
C LEU A 207 23.50 13.22 4.14
N LYS A 208 24.73 13.47 3.67
CA LYS A 208 25.89 13.63 4.56
C LYS A 208 25.71 14.81 5.51
N SER A 209 25.28 15.95 4.97
CA SER A 209 25.02 17.16 5.76
C SER A 209 23.89 16.96 6.79
N LEU A 210 22.80 16.30 6.39
CA LEU A 210 21.70 15.95 7.29
C LEU A 210 22.14 15.03 8.42
N ASN A 211 22.97 14.03 8.13
CA ASN A 211 23.50 13.14 9.15
C ASN A 211 24.42 13.87 10.13
N ASP A 212 25.32 14.73 9.63
CA ASP A 212 26.19 15.55 10.48
C ASP A 212 25.37 16.52 11.36
N LEU A 213 24.35 17.17 10.78
CA LEU A 213 23.41 18.00 11.52
C LEU A 213 22.63 17.21 12.58
N ASN A 214 22.21 15.98 12.28
CA ASN A 214 21.52 15.13 13.24
C ASN A 214 22.45 14.74 14.41
N VAL A 215 23.69 14.36 14.12
CA VAL A 215 24.71 14.09 15.16
C VAL A 215 24.95 15.34 16.02
N LYS A 216 25.10 16.51 15.40
CA LYS A 216 25.26 17.78 16.12
C LYS A 216 24.02 18.12 16.96
N ALA A 217 22.82 17.93 16.43
CA ALA A 217 21.57 18.19 17.14
C ALA A 217 21.40 17.27 18.34
N GLN A 218 21.69 15.98 18.20
CA GLN A 218 21.70 15.03 19.32
C GLN A 218 22.74 15.41 20.38
N ALA A 219 23.93 15.83 19.97
CA ALA A 219 24.95 16.30 20.89
C ALA A 219 24.52 17.57 21.65
N VAL A 220 23.86 18.52 20.98
CA VAL A 220 23.31 19.73 21.60
C VAL A 220 22.16 19.39 22.54
N LEU A 221 21.22 18.53 22.14
CA LEU A 221 20.11 18.08 23.00
C LEU A 221 20.62 17.38 24.26
N SER A 222 21.63 16.51 24.12
CA SER A 222 22.28 15.87 25.25
C SER A 222 22.90 16.89 26.21
N LYS A 223 23.60 17.91 25.69
CA LYS A 223 24.17 19.01 26.51
C LYS A 223 23.11 19.87 27.17
N VAL A 224 22.00 20.17 26.49
CA VAL A 224 20.90 20.96 27.06
C VAL A 224 20.20 20.16 28.16
N ASN A 225 19.92 18.88 27.95
CA ASN A 225 19.33 18.02 28.96
C ASN A 225 20.26 17.87 30.17
N SER A 226 21.57 17.64 29.97
CA SER A 226 22.50 17.55 31.09
C SER A 226 22.63 18.88 31.85
N ALA A 227 22.70 20.01 31.15
CA ALA A 227 22.72 21.34 31.78
C ALA A 227 21.42 21.63 32.55
N TYR A 228 20.27 21.23 32.01
CA TYR A 228 18.97 21.39 32.67
C TYR A 228 18.88 20.53 33.94
N ARG A 229 19.32 19.27 33.90
CA ARG A 229 19.40 18.38 35.07
C ARG A 229 20.34 18.93 36.14
N ALA A 230 21.52 19.39 35.71
CA ALA A 230 22.51 20.02 36.57
C ALA A 230 21.98 21.32 37.22
N ALA A 231 21.19 22.13 36.51
CA ALA A 231 20.65 23.38 37.03
C ALA A 231 19.42 23.20 37.94
N THR A 232 18.73 22.06 37.86
CA THR A 232 17.47 21.82 38.58
C THR A 232 17.67 20.85 39.74
N SER A 233 17.37 19.56 39.55
CA SER A 233 17.34 18.56 40.63
C SER A 233 18.72 18.32 41.23
N GLU A 234 19.76 18.18 40.40
CA GLU A 234 21.13 17.89 40.87
C GLU A 234 21.77 19.12 41.51
N GLY A 235 21.58 20.30 40.92
CA GLY A 235 22.04 21.57 41.47
C GLY A 235 21.40 21.89 42.82
N LEU A 236 20.07 21.78 42.92
CA LEU A 236 19.35 21.95 44.18
C LEU A 236 19.80 20.93 45.23
N ALA A 237 19.96 19.66 44.85
CA ALA A 237 20.47 18.64 45.77
C ALA A 237 21.86 18.99 46.29
N HIS A 238 22.75 19.48 45.42
CA HIS A 238 24.09 19.91 45.79
C HIS A 238 24.09 21.12 46.72
N GLU A 239 23.24 22.13 46.47
CA GLU A 239 23.12 23.29 47.34
C GLU A 239 22.57 22.91 48.73
N PHE A 240 21.53 22.08 48.79
CA PHE A 240 20.99 21.59 50.07
C PHE A 240 22.01 20.75 50.82
N MET A 241 22.76 19.88 50.13
CA MET A 241 23.84 19.10 50.73
C MET A 241 24.93 20.03 51.30
N THR A 242 25.39 21.02 50.53
CA THR A 242 26.39 21.99 50.97
C THR A 242 25.93 22.77 52.20
N ARG A 243 24.66 23.17 52.25
CA ARG A 243 24.05 23.82 53.43
C ARG A 243 24.00 22.89 54.65
N SER A 244 23.57 21.65 54.45
CA SER A 244 23.56 20.63 55.52
C SER A 244 24.96 20.39 56.09
N GLU A 245 25.97 20.22 55.23
CA GLU A 245 27.35 20.03 55.66
C GLU A 245 27.93 21.25 56.37
N GLY A 246 27.64 22.46 55.90
CA GLY A 246 28.04 23.69 56.56
C GLY A 246 27.47 23.80 57.98
N LEU A 247 26.19 23.45 58.14
CA LEU A 247 25.54 23.40 59.46
C LEU A 247 26.14 22.31 60.35
N ARG A 248 26.44 21.13 59.80
CA ARG A 248 27.13 20.04 60.51
C ARG A 248 28.52 20.44 60.99
N LYS A 249 29.31 21.11 60.15
CA LYS A 249 30.62 21.67 60.54
C LYS A 249 30.48 22.72 61.64
N SER A 250 29.48 23.61 61.53
CA SER A 250 29.19 24.60 62.57
C SER A 250 28.76 23.95 63.90
N MET A 251 27.99 22.86 63.85
CA MET A 251 27.60 22.08 65.02
C MET A 251 28.82 21.50 65.75
N LEU A 252 29.81 20.97 65.02
CA LEU A 252 31.06 20.47 65.62
C LEU A 252 31.81 21.54 66.40
N ILE A 253 31.84 22.79 65.90
CA ILE A 253 32.44 23.92 66.63
C ILE A 253 31.71 24.13 67.96
N TRP A 254 30.38 24.09 67.98
CA TRP A 254 29.60 24.21 69.21
C TRP A 254 29.75 23.03 70.17
N VAL A 255 29.98 21.82 69.65
CA VAL A 255 30.35 20.66 70.47
C VAL A 255 31.70 20.91 71.16
N LEU A 256 32.69 21.45 70.46
CA LEU A 256 33.97 21.82 71.07
C LEU A 256 33.81 22.94 72.11
N VAL A 257 32.96 23.94 71.83
CA VAL A 257 32.63 25.00 72.81
C VAL A 257 31.97 24.41 74.05
N LEU A 258 31.04 23.46 73.89
CA LEU A 258 30.38 22.77 75.00
C LEU A 258 31.40 22.01 75.86
N ILE A 259 32.28 21.23 75.23
CA ILE A 259 33.35 20.50 75.94
C ILE A 259 34.24 21.49 76.71
N GLY A 260 34.66 22.59 76.07
CA GLY A 260 35.46 23.63 76.70
C GLY A 260 34.75 24.30 77.88
N ALA A 261 33.46 24.61 77.76
CA ALA A 261 32.65 25.18 78.83
C ALA A 261 32.52 24.22 80.04
N LEU A 262 32.32 22.93 79.79
CA LEU A 262 32.26 21.91 80.82
C LEU A 262 33.60 21.73 81.54
N LEU A 263 34.71 21.70 80.80
CA LEU A 263 36.05 21.64 81.39
C LEU A 263 36.37 22.88 82.23
N ALA A 264 36.07 24.08 81.71
CA ALA A 264 36.24 25.32 82.44
C ALA A 264 35.41 25.34 83.73
N SER A 265 34.15 24.89 83.67
CA SER A 265 33.30 24.75 84.85
C SER A 265 33.90 23.79 85.87
N GLY A 266 34.45 22.66 85.42
CA GLY A 266 35.10 21.66 86.28
C GLY A 266 36.35 22.20 86.99
N LEU A 267 37.23 22.89 86.25
CA LEU A 267 38.44 23.51 86.81
C LEU A 267 38.11 24.59 87.84
N ILE A 268 37.13 25.46 87.53
CA ILE A 268 36.66 26.49 88.47
C ILE A 268 36.05 25.86 89.72
N ALA A 269 35.25 24.80 89.56
CA ALA A 269 34.63 24.09 90.67
C ALA A 269 35.69 23.45 91.59
N GLN A 270 36.73 22.84 91.01
CA GLN A 270 37.83 22.24 91.78
C GLN A 270 38.54 23.24 92.69
N GLU A 271 38.80 24.46 92.21
CA GLU A 271 39.45 25.52 92.99
C GLU A 271 38.51 26.15 94.04
N ARG A 272 37.22 26.28 93.73
CA ARG A 272 36.26 27.02 94.57
C ARG A 272 35.59 26.17 95.65
N ILE A 273 35.31 24.90 95.39
CA ILE A 273 34.62 24.00 96.33
C ILE A 273 35.40 23.83 97.65
N PRO A 274 36.72 23.58 97.67
CA PRO A 274 37.49 23.44 98.91
C PRO A 274 37.52 24.73 99.74
N VAL A 275 37.60 25.90 99.09
CA VAL A 275 37.62 27.22 99.75
C VAL A 275 36.28 27.51 100.45
N VAL A 276 35.17 27.13 99.83
CA VAL A 276 33.83 27.24 100.44
C VAL A 276 33.68 26.23 101.58
N LEU A 277 34.11 24.98 101.38
CA LEU A 277 34.00 23.92 102.39
C LEU A 277 34.83 24.21 103.65
N ALA A 278 36.06 24.72 103.48
CA ALA A 278 36.92 25.13 104.59
C ALA A 278 36.37 26.32 105.39
N SER A 279 35.46 27.12 104.82
CA SER A 279 34.82 28.25 105.52
C SER A 279 33.67 27.84 106.44
N ILE A 280 33.30 26.54 106.43
CA ILE A 280 32.22 25.99 107.25
C ILE A 280 32.76 25.44 108.59
N SER A 281 34.06 25.15 108.69
CA SER A 281 34.68 24.50 109.86
C SER A 281 35.21 25.45 110.94
N ASP A 282 35.29 26.76 110.69
CA ASP A 282 35.89 27.72 111.63
C ASP A 282 34.99 28.96 111.77
N GLN A 283 34.59 29.31 113.00
CA GLN A 283 33.56 30.30 113.39
C GLN A 283 32.86 31.04 112.24
N THR A 284 31.72 30.50 111.79
CA THR A 284 31.07 30.89 110.55
C THR A 284 30.43 32.28 110.63
N ASN A 285 31.11 33.28 110.07
CA ASN A 285 30.45 34.51 109.66
C ASN A 285 29.51 34.22 108.48
N TRP A 286 28.22 34.06 108.76
CA TRP A 286 27.19 33.72 107.76
C TRP A 286 27.22 34.66 106.54
N SER A 287 27.47 35.95 106.77
CA SER A 287 27.62 36.95 105.71
C SER A 287 28.81 36.66 104.78
N VAL A 288 29.93 36.17 105.31
CA VAL A 288 31.14 35.83 104.54
C VAL A 288 30.95 34.53 103.77
N LEU A 289 30.28 33.54 104.37
CA LEU A 289 29.91 32.29 103.70
C LEU A 289 28.96 32.58 102.52
N LEU A 290 27.93 33.41 102.72
CA LEU A 290 27.01 33.84 101.67
C LEU A 290 27.75 34.60 100.55
N LEU A 291 28.69 35.48 100.88
CA LEU A 291 29.48 36.19 99.88
C LEU A 291 30.36 35.24 99.07
N LYS A 292 31.03 34.27 99.72
CA LYS A 292 31.85 33.25 99.04
C LYS A 292 31.01 32.33 98.16
N LEU A 293 29.81 31.94 98.61
CA LEU A 293 28.85 31.17 97.81
C LEU A 293 28.33 31.97 96.62
N ALA A 294 27.95 33.24 96.81
CA ALA A 294 27.48 34.11 95.74
C ALA A 294 28.58 34.33 94.69
N LEU A 295 29.81 34.56 95.12
CA LEU A 295 30.95 34.74 94.23
C LEU A 295 31.31 33.44 93.50
N GLY A 296 31.22 32.28 94.18
CA GLY A 296 31.39 30.96 93.57
C GLY A 296 30.32 30.68 92.52
N ALA A 297 29.05 30.90 92.85
CA ALA A 297 27.92 30.76 91.94
C ALA A 297 28.04 31.70 90.73
N ALA A 298 28.43 32.96 90.94
CA ALA A 298 28.65 33.92 89.86
C ALA A 298 29.81 33.50 88.93
N THR A 299 30.87 32.89 89.47
CA THR A 299 32.01 32.43 88.67
C THR A 299 31.65 31.20 87.82
N VAL A 300 30.85 30.27 88.36
CA VAL A 300 30.38 29.07 87.63
C VAL A 300 29.21 29.38 86.68
N ALA A 301 28.46 30.46 86.93
CA ALA A 301 27.31 30.85 86.12
C ALA A 301 27.66 31.10 84.65
N ALA A 302 28.82 31.70 84.36
CA ALA A 302 29.23 32.00 82.97
C ALA A 302 29.53 30.73 82.14
N PRO A 303 30.37 29.77 82.60
CA PRO A 303 30.54 28.48 81.93
C PRO A 303 29.25 27.67 81.81
N VAL A 304 28.40 27.67 82.84
CA VAL A 304 27.11 26.94 82.82
C VAL A 304 26.15 27.56 81.82
N TRP A 305 26.06 28.89 81.76
CA TRP A 305 25.27 29.59 80.75
C TRP A 305 25.78 29.30 79.34
N LEU A 306 27.10 29.32 79.12
CA LEU A 306 27.71 29.00 77.84
C LEU A 306 27.42 27.55 77.41
N ALA A 307 27.51 26.59 78.34
CA ALA A 307 27.17 25.19 78.08
C ALA A 307 25.70 25.04 77.66
N TRP A 308 24.79 25.70 78.37
CA TRP A 308 23.37 25.70 78.03
C TRP A 308 23.07 26.30 76.64
N VAL A 309 23.66 27.46 76.32
CA VAL A 309 23.56 28.06 74.98
C VAL A 309 24.10 27.09 73.92
N ALA A 310 25.26 26.48 74.16
CA ALA A 310 25.85 25.51 73.24
C ALA A 310 24.91 24.31 72.99
N THR A 311 24.28 23.76 74.03
CA THR A 311 23.29 22.67 73.89
C THR A 311 22.11 23.07 73.02
N LYS A 312 21.52 24.26 73.22
CA LYS A 312 20.43 24.78 72.37
C LYS A 312 20.87 24.96 70.92
N GLN A 313 22.06 25.55 70.72
CA GLN A 313 22.65 25.82 69.42
C GLN A 313 23.00 24.53 68.64
N ILE A 314 23.36 23.45 69.34
CA ILE A 314 23.58 22.12 68.75
C ILE A 314 22.25 21.52 68.29
N GLY A 315 21.23 21.53 69.13
CA GLY A 315 19.91 20.98 68.80
C GLY A 315 19.25 21.65 67.60
N GLN A 316 19.29 22.99 67.54
CA GLN A 316 18.77 23.75 66.41
C GLN A 316 19.52 23.44 65.10
N ARG A 317 20.86 23.43 65.13
CA ARG A 317 21.67 23.12 63.95
C ARG A 317 21.49 21.69 63.47
N PHE A 318 21.31 20.73 64.38
CA PHE A 318 21.08 19.33 64.04
C PHE A 318 19.77 19.13 63.28
N ARG A 319 18.67 19.67 63.81
CA ARG A 319 17.36 19.61 63.15
C ARG A 319 17.42 20.27 61.77
N LEU A 320 18.07 21.42 61.67
CA LEU A 320 18.20 22.14 60.41
C LEU A 320 19.09 21.40 59.40
N SER A 321 20.21 20.80 59.84
CA SER A 321 21.06 20.00 58.96
C SER A 321 20.36 18.75 58.44
N GLU A 322 19.54 18.10 59.27
CA GLU A 322 18.79 16.90 58.90
C GLU A 322 17.69 17.23 57.87
N ASP A 323 16.97 18.35 58.04
CA ASP A 323 15.97 18.81 57.05
C ASP A 323 16.60 19.12 55.68
N TYR A 324 17.75 19.79 55.68
CA TYR A 324 18.48 20.04 54.43
C TYR A 324 19.06 18.76 53.82
N ALA A 325 19.53 17.81 54.63
CA ALA A 325 19.99 16.51 54.14
C ALA A 325 18.84 15.71 53.52
N TYR A 326 17.67 15.73 54.15
CA TYR A 326 16.45 15.10 53.62
C TYR A 326 16.03 15.73 52.29
N LYS A 327 16.04 17.07 52.18
CA LYS A 327 15.76 17.78 50.93
C LYS A 327 16.76 17.45 49.84
N ALA A 328 18.05 17.37 50.17
CA ALA A 328 19.08 16.96 49.21
C ALA A 328 18.85 15.53 48.69
N ALA A 329 18.58 14.58 49.60
CA ALA A 329 18.29 13.20 49.24
C ALA A 329 17.01 13.08 48.41
N LEU A 330 15.96 13.85 48.73
CA LEU A 330 14.72 13.86 47.98
C LEU A 330 14.91 14.44 46.57
N SER A 331 15.64 15.55 46.42
CA SER A 331 15.96 16.13 45.10
C SER A 331 16.78 15.18 44.24
N ALA A 332 17.76 14.48 44.83
CA ALA A 332 18.55 13.47 44.12
C ALA A 332 17.72 12.24 43.73
N ALA A 333 16.86 11.75 44.64
CA ALA A 333 15.98 10.61 44.37
C ALA A 333 14.90 10.94 43.34
N TYR A 334 14.36 12.17 43.35
CA TYR A 334 13.41 12.65 42.35
C TYR A 334 13.99 12.55 40.94
N GLU A 335 15.27 12.89 40.74
CA GLU A 335 15.91 12.78 39.44
C GLU A 335 16.00 11.33 38.95
N GLY A 336 16.26 10.38 39.85
CA GLY A 336 16.23 8.95 39.53
C GLY A 336 14.82 8.45 39.22
N TYR A 337 13.83 8.82 40.03
CA TYR A 337 12.44 8.41 39.81
C TYR A 337 11.79 9.08 38.61
N LYS A 338 12.16 10.30 38.25
CA LYS A 338 11.65 11.02 37.08
C LYS A 338 12.00 10.28 35.79
N ALA A 339 13.24 9.78 35.69
CA ALA A 339 13.68 9.00 34.55
C ALA A 339 12.84 7.73 34.34
N GLU A 340 12.50 7.04 35.44
CA GLU A 340 11.65 5.83 35.38
C GLU A 340 10.17 6.16 35.15
N ALA A 341 9.68 7.23 35.79
CA ALA A 341 8.28 7.67 35.71
C ALA A 341 7.89 8.14 34.30
N THR A 342 8.81 8.76 33.56
CA THR A 342 8.59 9.22 32.18
C THR A 342 8.22 8.05 31.24
N ASN A 343 8.67 6.82 31.57
CA ASN A 343 8.41 5.62 30.78
C ASN A 343 7.13 4.87 31.18
N LEU A 344 6.51 5.19 32.32
CA LEU A 344 5.40 4.43 32.90
C LEU A 344 4.03 5.07 32.61
N ASP A 345 3.75 6.25 33.17
CA ASP A 345 2.43 6.92 33.08
C ASP A 345 2.53 8.43 33.40
N PRO A 346 1.98 9.32 32.54
CA PRO A 346 1.91 10.75 32.81
C PRO A 346 1.22 11.12 34.14
N LEU A 347 0.21 10.37 34.60
CA LEU A 347 -0.46 10.66 35.87
C LEU A 347 0.45 10.36 37.07
N PHE A 348 1.30 9.34 36.95
CA PHE A 348 2.31 9.01 37.96
C PHE A 348 3.40 10.08 38.03
N GLU A 349 3.89 10.57 36.88
CA GLU A 349 4.86 11.67 36.82
C GLU A 349 4.34 12.95 37.50
N ALA A 350 3.10 13.36 37.19
CA ALA A 350 2.49 14.55 37.80
C ALA A 350 2.34 14.41 39.32
N ARG A 351 1.96 13.21 39.80
CA ARG A 351 1.85 12.92 41.23
C ARG A 351 3.21 12.95 41.92
N LEU A 352 4.23 12.37 41.30
CA LEU A 352 5.60 12.38 41.80
C LEU A 352 6.13 13.81 41.93
N PHE A 353 5.94 14.63 40.89
CA PHE A 353 6.33 16.05 40.91
C PHE A 353 5.61 16.84 42.01
N SER A 354 4.30 16.65 42.16
CA SER A 354 3.52 17.32 43.21
C SER A 354 3.99 16.96 44.62
N ILE A 355 4.30 15.68 44.88
CA ILE A 355 4.82 15.23 46.18
C ILE A 355 6.22 15.81 46.44
N ALA A 356 7.10 15.80 45.44
CA ALA A 356 8.45 16.34 45.56
C ALA A 356 8.42 17.84 45.83
N LEU A 357 7.66 18.60 45.04
CA LEU A 357 7.51 20.05 45.18
C LEU A 357 6.96 20.42 46.57
N GLY A 358 5.90 19.73 47.01
CA GLY A 358 5.29 19.98 48.32
C GLY A 358 6.24 19.79 49.51
N ARG A 359 7.23 18.89 49.40
CA ARG A 359 8.26 18.69 50.45
C ARG A 359 9.41 19.69 50.35
N LEU A 360 9.77 20.12 49.15
CA LEU A 360 10.82 21.12 48.95
C LEU A 360 10.38 22.51 49.43
N ASP A 361 9.09 22.84 49.28
CA ASP A 361 8.50 24.11 49.70
C ASP A 361 8.32 24.25 51.23
N GLU A 362 8.53 23.17 52.01
CA GLU A 362 8.38 23.23 53.47
C GLU A 362 9.44 24.14 54.10
N ILE A 363 9.00 25.21 54.77
CA ILE A 363 9.90 26.23 55.33
C ILE A 363 10.73 25.65 56.50
N PRO A 364 12.08 25.74 56.47
CA PRO A 364 12.95 25.17 57.52
C PRO A 364 12.75 25.78 58.92
N LEU A 365 12.21 27.01 58.99
CA LEU A 365 11.96 27.76 60.22
C LEU A 365 11.00 27.02 61.19
N ARG A 366 10.22 26.04 60.68
CA ARG A 366 9.34 25.19 61.49
C ARG A 366 10.09 24.40 62.57
N LEU A 367 11.38 24.12 62.35
CA LEU A 367 12.20 23.29 63.24
C LEU A 367 12.89 24.09 64.34
N ILE A 368 12.78 25.41 64.29
CA ILE A 368 13.32 26.33 65.29
C ILE A 368 12.28 26.47 66.41
N GLU A 369 12.75 26.37 67.66
CA GLU A 369 11.91 26.60 68.85
C GLU A 369 11.32 28.00 68.82
N LYS A 370 10.00 28.12 69.03
CA LYS A 370 9.28 29.41 69.01
C LYS A 370 9.54 30.22 70.28
N ASP A 371 9.80 29.54 71.40
CA ASP A 371 10.06 30.14 72.69
C ASP A 371 11.57 30.34 72.89
N VAL A 372 12.02 31.60 72.86
CA VAL A 372 13.42 31.95 73.05
C VAL A 372 13.66 32.30 74.51
N HIS A 373 14.25 31.37 75.25
CA HIS A 373 14.66 31.63 76.63
C HIS A 373 16.00 32.37 76.67
N GLY A 374 16.18 33.28 77.64
CA GLY A 374 17.42 34.06 77.78
C GLY A 374 18.50 33.42 78.68
N SER A 375 18.11 32.47 79.54
CA SER A 375 19.02 31.83 80.49
C SER A 375 18.47 30.48 80.99
N PRO A 376 19.34 29.62 81.57
CA PRO A 376 18.91 28.35 82.15
C PRO A 376 17.82 28.52 83.22
N LEU A 377 17.94 29.54 84.08
CA LEU A 377 16.94 29.85 85.09
C LEU A 377 15.63 30.34 84.47
N HIS A 378 15.71 31.12 83.40
CA HIS A 378 14.53 31.58 82.69
C HIS A 378 13.77 30.44 81.99
N GLU A 379 14.48 29.41 81.51
CA GLU A 379 13.85 28.19 80.98
C GLU A 379 13.24 27.35 82.10
N LEU A 380 13.96 27.11 83.21
CA LEU A 380 13.45 26.33 84.34
C LEU A 380 12.19 26.95 84.95
N LEU A 381 12.15 28.27 85.12
CA LEU A 381 10.98 28.97 85.68
C LEU A 381 9.75 28.92 84.74
N ASN A 382 9.98 28.77 83.45
CA ASN A 382 8.92 28.67 82.44
C ASN A 382 8.57 27.22 82.07
N SER A 383 9.30 26.24 82.61
CA SER A 383 9.06 24.83 82.35
C SER A 383 7.72 24.39 82.95
N ILE A 384 7.05 23.46 82.27
CA ILE A 384 5.73 22.95 82.65
C ILE A 384 5.85 22.21 84.00
N GLU A 385 6.93 21.47 84.18
CA GLU A 385 7.22 20.70 85.39
C GLU A 385 7.42 21.60 86.61
N PHE A 386 8.08 22.75 86.45
CA PHE A 386 8.23 23.72 87.53
C PHE A 386 6.91 24.42 87.86
N ARG A 387 6.11 24.76 86.84
CA ARG A 387 4.77 25.34 87.04
C ARG A 387 3.83 24.37 87.75
N ASP A 388 3.89 23.09 87.42
CA ASP A 388 3.10 22.04 88.05
C ASP A 388 3.56 21.76 89.49
N ALA A 389 4.88 21.71 89.74
CA ALA A 389 5.44 21.56 91.08
C ALA A 389 5.14 22.78 91.99
N ALA A 390 5.21 24.00 91.43
CA ALA A 390 4.90 25.24 92.16
C ALA A 390 3.39 25.37 92.49
N GLN A 391 2.53 24.75 91.68
CA GLN A 391 1.09 24.66 91.97
C GLN A 391 0.77 23.56 92.99
N ALA A 392 1.52 22.45 92.99
CA ALA A 392 1.32 21.33 93.90
C ALA A 392 1.73 21.62 95.37
N ILE A 393 2.61 22.60 95.61
CA ILE A 393 3.07 22.96 96.96
C ILE A 393 2.77 24.45 97.25
N PRO A 394 1.61 24.79 97.86
CA PRO A 394 1.18 26.17 98.09
C PRO A 394 2.14 26.99 98.98
N SER A 395 2.80 26.32 99.93
CA SER A 395 3.73 26.92 100.89
C SER A 395 5.04 27.43 100.26
N LEU A 396 5.44 26.90 99.09
CA LEU A 396 6.61 27.38 98.34
C LEU A 396 6.33 28.72 97.66
N LYS A 397 5.14 28.86 97.06
CA LYS A 397 4.70 30.10 96.40
C LYS A 397 4.57 31.25 97.39
N GLU A 398 3.98 30.99 98.56
CA GLU A 398 3.82 32.00 99.63
C GLU A 398 5.17 32.44 100.21
N ARG A 399 6.08 31.49 100.49
CA ARG A 399 7.45 31.80 100.99
C ARG A 399 8.30 32.57 99.98
N ALA A 400 8.21 32.26 98.68
CA ALA A 400 8.94 32.99 97.65
C ALA A 400 8.49 34.45 97.53
N LEU A 401 7.17 34.69 97.60
CA LEU A 401 6.59 36.05 97.61
C LEU A 401 6.97 36.83 98.87
N GLN A 402 7.06 36.16 100.02
CA GLN A 402 7.43 36.78 101.30
C GLN A 402 8.90 37.27 101.29
N ILE A 403 9.83 36.47 100.77
CA ILE A 403 11.26 36.83 100.67
C ILE A 403 11.50 37.99 99.70
N LEU A 404 10.75 38.04 98.59
CA LEU A 404 10.78 39.17 97.65
C LEU A 404 10.28 40.47 98.29
N ARG A 405 9.26 40.38 99.16
CA ARG A 405 8.68 41.53 99.86
C ARG A 405 9.59 42.06 100.97
N GLU A 406 10.29 41.19 101.69
CA GLU A 406 11.26 41.59 102.72
C GLU A 406 12.50 42.29 102.15
N ARG A 407 12.98 41.89 100.97
CA ARG A 407 14.12 42.55 100.31
C ARG A 407 13.81 43.95 99.78
N ALA A 408 12.54 44.27 99.54
CA ALA A 408 12.09 45.60 99.11
C ALA A 408 12.08 46.65 100.25
N HIS A 409 12.26 46.23 101.51
CA HIS A 409 12.11 47.10 102.69
C HIS A 409 13.38 47.32 103.53
N ARG A 410 14.59 47.16 102.99
CA ARG A 410 15.81 47.66 103.68
C ARG A 410 16.10 49.12 103.29
N PRO A 411 15.94 50.11 104.19
CA PRO A 411 16.35 51.49 103.93
C PRO A 411 17.88 51.63 103.98
N ALA A 412 18.44 52.48 103.11
CA ALA A 412 19.83 52.89 103.14
C ALA A 412 20.13 53.70 104.41
N THR A 413 21.22 53.38 105.10
CA THR A 413 21.71 54.12 106.27
C THR A 413 22.23 55.51 105.84
N PRO A 414 21.89 56.63 106.50
CA PRO A 414 22.41 57.94 106.14
C PRO A 414 23.84 58.17 106.68
N ILE A 415 24.69 58.81 105.87
CA ILE A 415 26.03 59.30 106.24
C ILE A 415 25.87 60.62 107.00
N PRO A 416 26.62 60.90 108.09
CA PRO A 416 26.53 62.19 108.78
C PRO A 416 27.26 63.29 108.00
N SER A 417 26.58 64.40 107.74
CA SER A 417 27.12 65.61 107.12
C SER A 417 28.01 66.39 108.11
N GLN A 418 29.28 66.61 107.76
CA GLN A 418 30.11 67.64 108.39
C GLN A 418 29.96 68.97 107.65
N SER A 419 29.74 70.01 108.46
CA SER A 419 29.73 71.44 108.14
C SER A 419 31.13 71.96 107.83
N THR A 420 31.27 72.79 106.79
CA THR A 420 32.21 73.93 106.81
C THR A 420 31.73 75.05 105.90
N ASP A 421 31.72 76.25 106.48
CA ASP A 421 31.59 77.58 105.92
C ASP A 421 32.45 77.85 104.67
N GLY A 422 31.99 78.82 103.87
CA GLY A 422 32.82 79.43 102.83
C GLY A 422 32.05 80.46 101.99
N SER A 423 31.71 81.60 102.58
CA SER A 423 31.34 82.81 101.83
C SER A 423 32.52 83.31 100.98
N GLY A 424 32.27 83.85 99.79
CA GLY A 424 33.28 84.67 99.13
C GLY A 424 33.08 84.88 97.64
N ASN A 425 32.52 86.02 97.31
CA ASN A 425 32.32 86.55 95.97
C ASN A 425 33.65 87.05 95.34
N SER A 426 33.60 87.27 94.03
CA SER A 426 34.61 87.78 93.11
C SER A 426 35.51 88.93 93.60
N ALA A 427 36.83 88.78 93.39
CA ALA A 427 37.78 89.75 92.82
C ALA A 427 39.15 89.08 92.65
#